data_AF-A0A9D8NTM5-F1
#
_entry.id   AF-A0A9D8NTM5-F1
#
_cell.length_a   1.000
_cell.length_b   1.000
_cell.length_c   1.000
_cell.angle_alpha   90.00
_cell.angle_beta   90.00
_cell.angle_gamma   90.00
#
_symmetry.space_group_name_H-M   'P 1'
#
loop_
_entity.id
_entity.type
_entity.pdbx_description
1 polymer ?
#
loop_
_entity_poly.entity_id
_entity_poly.type
_entity_poly.pdbx_seq_one_letter_code
_entity_poly.pdbx_strand_id
1 'polypeptide(L)'
;LTQYISVDQELGSGRRGQTLKLIDFDNPGNNEFLCVDQFKIQGPSQNIIPDILLFVNGLPLGVIECKSPFVTDPMAEGINQLRRYANLRNPSDTEGCEKLFHYNQVMVSTYRDGARVGTISSPVEYYLEWKDPYPTDAKALGSSANAQQLLIQGLLAPQNFLDIIQNFTIFETESGRTIKKIARYQQFRAVQKTIERLKAPGERKDKGGVIWHTQGSGKSLTMVFLTQKIRRDPLLRDFKLVFLTDRTQLDEQLTATFRRAQGETVLHASSVGHLKELLAKDASDLVTATIQKLQEGDFGYSCLNDSDRIIVLADEAHRTQYGSLGAAINTALPNAPKIAFTGTPLITTEKTTGEFGSYIDTYTIEQAVADGATCQILYEGREATTKVTGDSLDALFDRYFQDKTPDEKEAIKKKYGTERAVLEAPQRIEWVAL
;
A
#
# COMPACT_ATOMS: atom_id res chain seq x y z
N LEU A 1 20.30 4.13 10.11
CA LEU A 1 20.42 2.67 9.97
C LEU A 1 20.76 2.26 8.54
N THR A 2 20.06 2.79 7.53
CA THR A 2 20.21 2.38 6.12
C THR A 2 21.24 3.19 5.33
N GLN A 3 21.79 4.25 5.92
CA GLN A 3 22.86 5.07 5.33
C GLN A 3 24.19 4.70 5.97
N TYR A 4 25.26 4.71 5.17
CA TYR A 4 26.61 4.47 5.65
C TYR A 4 27.18 5.72 6.34
N ILE A 5 28.02 5.50 7.34
CA ILE A 5 28.64 6.58 8.11
C ILE A 5 30.10 6.65 7.71
N SER A 6 30.53 7.78 7.16
CA SER A 6 31.94 8.04 6.92
C SER A 6 32.60 8.52 8.22
N VAL A 7 33.65 7.84 8.65
CA VAL A 7 34.47 8.22 9.80
C VAL A 7 35.93 8.26 9.40
N ASP A 8 36.70 9.19 9.96
CA ASP A 8 38.15 9.17 9.82
C ASP A 8 38.76 8.25 10.88
N GLN A 9 39.54 7.27 10.44
CA GLN A 9 40.24 6.35 11.33
C GLN A 9 41.74 6.32 11.01
N GLU A 10 42.56 6.27 12.04
CA GLU A 10 44.02 6.13 11.94
C GLU A 10 44.41 4.68 12.22
N LEU A 11 44.70 3.92 11.17
CA LEU A 11 45.11 2.50 11.24
C LEU A 11 46.63 2.32 11.19
N GLY A 12 47.39 3.29 11.70
CA GLY A 12 48.87 3.25 11.74
C GLY A 12 49.58 3.65 10.45
N SER A 13 48.86 3.87 9.34
CA SER A 13 49.40 4.39 8.07
C SER A 13 48.88 5.80 7.74
N GLY A 14 48.60 6.60 8.77
CA GLY A 14 47.91 7.89 8.68
C GLY A 14 46.38 7.78 8.73
N ARG A 15 45.71 8.95 8.80
CA ARG A 15 44.24 9.05 8.80
C ARG A 15 43.69 8.71 7.42
N ARG A 16 42.75 7.76 7.36
CA ARG A 16 41.97 7.45 6.15
C ARG A 16 40.49 7.44 6.49
N GLY A 17 39.69 8.01 5.60
CA GLY A 17 38.24 7.89 5.67
C GLY A 17 37.81 6.45 5.46
N GLN A 18 36.93 5.97 6.33
CA GLN A 18 36.28 4.66 6.24
C GLN A 18 34.77 4.82 6.23
N THR A 19 34.12 4.01 5.41
CA THR A 19 32.66 3.94 5.36
C THR A 19 32.19 2.77 6.21
N LEU A 20 31.60 3.07 7.36
CA LEU A 20 31.04 2.08 8.28
C LEU A 20 29.61 1.72 7.87
N LYS A 21 29.36 0.42 7.74
CA LYS A 21 28.02 -0.15 7.62
C LYS A 21 27.57 -0.62 9.01
N LEU A 22 26.56 0.03 9.59
CA LEU A 22 26.00 -0.40 10.88
C LEU A 22 25.27 -1.75 10.78
N ILE A 23 24.66 -2.02 9.63
CA ILE A 23 23.96 -3.27 9.30
C ILE A 23 24.39 -3.66 7.88
N ASP A 24 24.79 -4.90 7.70
CA ASP A 24 25.08 -5.49 6.40
C ASP A 24 23.80 -6.09 5.81
N PHE A 25 23.12 -5.29 5.00
CA PHE A 25 21.91 -5.73 4.28
C PHE A 25 22.22 -6.61 3.08
N ASP A 26 23.44 -6.56 2.55
CA ASP A 26 23.85 -7.31 1.37
C ASP A 26 24.09 -8.78 1.74
N ASN A 27 24.66 -9.01 2.94
CA ASN A 27 24.90 -10.34 3.49
C ASN A 27 24.34 -10.42 4.92
N PRO A 28 23.05 -10.77 5.10
CA PRO A 28 22.42 -10.82 6.43
C PRO A 28 23.18 -11.63 7.48
N GLY A 29 23.87 -12.70 7.08
CA GLY A 29 24.67 -13.56 7.98
C GLY A 29 25.92 -12.90 8.57
N ASN A 30 26.35 -11.74 8.07
CA ASN A 30 27.45 -10.97 8.66
C ASN A 30 27.02 -10.16 9.89
N ASN A 31 25.72 -10.07 10.16
CA ASN A 31 25.20 -9.36 11.32
C ASN A 31 25.08 -10.30 12.52
N GLU A 32 25.32 -9.76 13.71
CA GLU A 32 25.02 -10.42 14.97
C GLU A 32 23.56 -10.17 15.34
N PHE A 33 22.80 -11.24 15.55
CA PHE A 33 21.43 -11.19 16.05
C PHE A 33 21.40 -11.74 17.47
N LEU A 34 20.92 -10.93 18.42
CA LEU A 34 20.83 -11.32 19.82
C LEU A 34 19.40 -11.09 20.32
N CYS A 35 18.82 -12.14 20.88
CA CYS A 35 17.51 -12.12 21.54
C CYS A 35 17.75 -12.26 23.05
N VAL A 36 17.26 -11.31 23.84
CA VAL A 36 17.46 -11.29 25.30
C VAL A 36 16.11 -11.16 25.99
N ASP A 37 15.86 -12.02 26.95
CA ASP A 37 14.67 -11.96 27.80
C ASP A 37 14.92 -11.16 29.08
N GLN A 38 13.88 -10.52 29.60
CA GLN A 38 13.87 -9.84 30.90
C GLN A 38 15.04 -8.85 31.12
N PHE A 39 15.41 -8.11 30.07
CA PHE A 39 16.55 -7.20 30.11
C PHE A 39 16.22 -5.93 30.90
N LYS A 40 16.76 -5.83 32.12
CA LYS A 40 16.51 -4.73 33.04
C LYS A 40 17.26 -3.45 32.62
N ILE A 41 16.51 -2.38 32.38
CA ILE A 41 17.04 -1.07 31.98
C ILE A 41 16.64 -0.02 33.01
N GLN A 42 17.60 0.80 33.42
CA GLN A 42 17.35 1.90 34.33
C GLN A 42 16.57 3.02 33.62
N GLY A 43 15.34 3.26 34.07
CA GLY A 43 14.58 4.47 33.76
C GLY A 43 14.79 5.56 34.82
N PRO A 44 14.18 6.75 34.64
CA PRO A 44 14.35 7.89 35.55
C PRO A 44 13.89 7.61 36.98
N SER A 45 12.72 6.99 37.13
CA SER A 45 12.09 6.74 38.44
C SER A 45 12.04 5.26 38.81
N GLN A 46 11.96 4.37 37.81
CA GLN A 46 11.91 2.93 37.99
C GLN A 46 12.63 2.23 36.85
N ASN A 47 13.03 0.97 37.07
CA ASN A 47 13.54 0.15 36.00
C ASN A 47 12.39 -0.29 35.09
N ILE A 48 12.67 -0.34 33.79
CA ILE A 48 11.82 -1.07 32.84
C ILE A 48 12.44 -2.43 32.57
N ILE A 49 11.60 -3.43 32.32
CA ILE A 49 12.02 -4.79 32.03
C ILE A 49 11.14 -5.27 30.88
N PRO A 50 11.55 -5.03 29.62
CA PRO A 50 10.87 -5.61 28.49
C PRO A 50 10.98 -7.13 28.51
N ASP A 51 9.93 -7.82 28.08
CA ASP A 51 9.92 -9.28 28.12
C ASP A 51 10.96 -9.87 27.18
N ILE A 52 11.06 -9.33 25.96
CA ILE A 52 12.07 -9.71 24.98
C ILE A 52 12.59 -8.47 24.24
N LEU A 53 13.92 -8.37 24.10
CA LEU A 53 14.60 -7.40 23.25
C LEU A 53 15.34 -8.09 22.11
N LEU A 54 15.19 -7.53 20.91
CA LEU A 54 15.87 -7.97 19.71
C LEU A 54 16.95 -6.96 19.33
N PHE A 55 18.20 -7.43 19.31
CA PHE A 55 19.37 -6.65 18.93
C PHE A 55 19.90 -7.09 17.57
N VAL A 56 20.36 -6.12 16.78
CA VAL A 56 21.16 -6.35 15.57
C VAL A 56 22.44 -5.52 15.71
N ASN A 57 23.60 -6.17 15.72
CA ASN A 57 24.91 -5.53 15.92
C ASN A 57 24.93 -4.62 17.18
N GLY A 58 24.30 -5.08 18.26
CA GLY A 58 24.18 -4.35 19.54
C GLY A 58 23.13 -3.22 19.57
N LEU A 59 22.42 -2.94 18.46
CA LEU A 59 21.36 -1.93 18.42
C LEU A 59 20.00 -2.55 18.81
N PRO A 60 19.24 -1.98 19.76
CA PRO A 60 17.92 -2.49 20.14
C PRO A 60 16.87 -2.13 19.08
N LEU A 61 16.57 -3.06 18.17
CA LEU A 61 15.70 -2.80 17.02
C LEU A 61 14.27 -3.34 17.21
N GLY A 62 14.06 -4.30 18.12
CA GLY A 62 12.73 -4.83 18.44
C GLY A 62 12.49 -4.91 19.95
N VAL A 63 11.28 -4.56 20.38
CA VAL A 63 10.82 -4.70 21.77
C VAL A 63 9.52 -5.50 21.75
N ILE A 64 9.44 -6.58 22.52
CA ILE A 64 8.28 -7.47 22.55
C ILE A 64 7.78 -7.60 24.00
N GLU A 65 6.48 -7.42 24.18
CA GLU A 65 5.77 -7.68 25.44
C GLU A 65 4.85 -8.89 25.29
N CYS A 66 4.90 -9.78 26.27
CA CYS A 66 4.19 -11.04 26.33
C CYS A 66 3.16 -10.99 27.46
N LYS A 67 1.89 -11.24 27.15
CA LYS A 67 0.81 -11.24 28.12
C LYS A 67 0.20 -12.62 28.31
N SER A 68 -0.23 -12.88 29.55
CA SER A 68 -1.01 -14.06 29.87
C SER A 68 -2.34 -14.01 29.13
N PRO A 69 -2.81 -15.11 28.51
CA PRO A 69 -4.12 -15.14 27.86
C PRO A 69 -5.30 -15.02 28.85
N PHE A 70 -5.03 -15.05 30.17
CA PHE A 70 -6.04 -15.04 31.22
C PHE A 70 -6.37 -13.65 31.78
N VAL A 71 -5.71 -12.58 31.32
CA VAL A 71 -6.01 -11.21 31.75
C VAL A 71 -7.16 -10.61 30.93
N THR A 72 -7.84 -9.61 31.49
CA THR A 72 -8.91 -8.86 30.82
C THR A 72 -8.27 -7.89 29.81
N ASP A 73 -8.20 -8.29 28.53
CA ASP A 73 -7.56 -7.58 27.42
C ASP A 73 -6.02 -7.60 27.41
N PRO A 74 -5.41 -8.78 27.14
CA PRO A 74 -3.95 -8.93 27.10
C PRO A 74 -3.30 -8.03 26.03
N MET A 75 -3.97 -7.83 24.90
CA MET A 75 -3.38 -7.09 23.79
C MET A 75 -3.24 -5.61 24.14
N ALA A 76 -4.30 -4.97 24.64
CA ALA A 76 -4.26 -3.56 25.02
C ALA A 76 -3.30 -3.33 26.20
N GLU A 77 -3.26 -4.25 27.17
CA GLU A 77 -2.33 -4.14 28.30
C GLU A 77 -0.85 -4.17 27.83
N GLY A 78 -0.50 -5.08 26.93
CA GLY A 78 0.86 -5.16 26.38
C GLY A 78 1.23 -3.92 25.54
N ILE A 79 0.30 -3.41 24.72
CA ILE A 79 0.52 -2.17 23.97
C ILE A 79 0.69 -0.98 24.93
N ASN A 80 -0.13 -0.88 25.97
CA ASN A 80 -0.02 0.17 26.98
C ASN A 80 1.34 0.09 27.71
N GLN A 81 1.86 -1.11 27.97
CA GLN A 81 3.18 -1.30 28.58
C GLN A 81 4.33 -0.88 27.66
N LEU A 82 4.27 -1.24 26.37
CA LEU A 82 5.22 -0.74 25.35
C LEU A 82 5.21 0.79 25.29
N ARG A 83 4.02 1.40 25.26
CA ARG A 83 3.86 2.86 25.26
C ARG A 83 4.39 3.49 26.54
N ARG A 84 4.25 2.85 27.70
CA ARG A 84 4.87 3.29 28.96
C ARG A 84 6.39 3.30 28.82
N TYR A 85 6.98 2.21 28.35
CA TYR A 85 8.43 2.08 28.19
C TYR A 85 9.00 3.14 27.24
N ALA A 86 8.24 3.56 26.24
CA ALA A 86 8.62 4.60 25.29
C ALA A 86 8.20 6.03 25.69
N ASN A 87 7.62 6.26 26.88
CA ASN A 87 7.06 7.56 27.31
C ASN A 87 5.98 8.13 26.36
N LEU A 88 5.11 7.27 25.83
CA LEU A 88 4.07 7.63 24.85
C LEU A 88 2.64 7.65 25.43
N ARG A 89 2.49 7.47 26.75
CA ARG A 89 1.17 7.50 27.41
C ARG A 89 0.75 8.93 27.71
N ASN A 90 1.53 9.61 28.55
CA ASN A 90 1.29 10.97 29.00
C ASN A 90 2.52 11.83 28.73
N PRO A 91 2.38 12.98 28.05
CA PRO A 91 3.51 13.88 27.75
C PRO A 91 4.23 14.44 28.98
N SER A 92 3.57 14.45 30.15
CA SER A 92 4.12 14.96 31.42
C SER A 92 4.95 13.94 32.20
N ASP A 93 4.84 12.65 31.86
CA ASP A 93 5.34 11.57 32.69
C ASP A 93 6.57 10.94 32.05
N THR A 94 7.65 10.79 32.82
CA THR A 94 8.89 10.14 32.37
C THR A 94 9.07 8.81 33.11
N GLU A 95 8.31 7.80 32.68
CA GLU A 95 8.20 6.51 33.36
C GLU A 95 9.08 5.41 32.73
N GLY A 96 9.44 5.59 31.46
CA GLY A 96 10.14 4.63 30.62
C GLY A 96 11.60 5.00 30.36
N CYS A 97 12.14 4.53 29.22
CA CYS A 97 13.50 4.81 28.79
C CYS A 97 13.52 5.10 27.28
N GLU A 98 13.35 6.38 26.91
CA GLU A 98 13.35 6.83 25.50
C GLU A 98 14.59 6.40 24.72
N LYS A 99 15.75 6.37 25.38
CA LYS A 99 17.04 5.96 24.77
C LYS A 99 16.98 4.55 24.18
N LEU A 100 16.20 3.64 24.77
CA LEU A 100 15.98 2.30 24.22
C LEU A 100 15.31 2.36 22.84
N PHE A 101 14.44 3.36 22.61
CA PHE A 101 13.59 3.45 21.43
C PHE A 101 14.14 4.36 20.32
N HIS A 102 15.29 5.03 20.52
CA HIS A 102 15.92 5.87 19.50
C HIS A 102 16.16 5.13 18.17
N TYR A 103 16.54 3.86 18.25
CA TYR A 103 16.77 3.00 17.08
C TYR A 103 15.70 1.93 16.88
N ASN A 104 14.68 1.87 17.74
CA ASN A 104 13.63 0.86 17.67
C ASN A 104 12.91 0.90 16.32
N GLN A 105 12.68 -0.26 15.73
CA GLN A 105 12.01 -0.41 14.44
C GLN A 105 10.60 -0.96 14.64
N VAL A 106 10.44 -1.93 15.55
CA VAL A 106 9.16 -2.58 15.82
C VAL A 106 8.88 -2.71 17.32
N MET A 107 7.61 -2.55 17.70
CA MET A 107 7.09 -2.84 19.03
C MET A 107 6.00 -3.89 18.89
N VAL A 108 6.15 -5.04 19.54
CA VAL A 108 5.25 -6.19 19.41
C VAL A 108 4.58 -6.48 20.74
N SER A 109 3.24 -6.54 20.74
CA SER A 109 2.47 -7.05 21.87
C SER A 109 1.89 -8.40 21.47
N THR A 110 2.04 -9.41 22.32
CA THR A 110 1.56 -10.75 22.02
C THR A 110 1.05 -11.50 23.25
N TYR A 111 0.13 -12.42 23.00
CA TYR A 111 -0.31 -13.48 23.90
C TYR A 111 -0.60 -14.73 23.04
N ARG A 112 -1.06 -15.82 23.67
CA ARG A 112 -1.26 -17.12 23.00
C ARG A 112 -1.96 -17.05 21.63
N ASP A 113 -3.03 -16.27 21.52
CA ASP A 113 -3.91 -16.29 20.35
C ASP A 113 -3.75 -15.05 19.45
N GLY A 114 -2.93 -14.07 19.85
CA GLY A 114 -2.78 -12.81 19.11
C GLY A 114 -1.38 -12.22 19.19
N ALA A 115 -0.91 -11.65 18.09
CA ALA A 115 0.38 -10.97 18.01
C ALA A 115 0.27 -9.77 17.08
N ARG A 116 0.43 -8.56 17.63
CA ARG A 116 0.31 -7.30 16.87
C ARG A 116 1.60 -6.52 16.92
N VAL A 117 1.94 -5.91 15.80
CA VAL A 117 3.11 -5.06 15.64
C VAL A 117 2.69 -3.62 15.35
N GLY A 118 3.40 -2.70 15.98
CA GLY A 118 3.37 -1.28 15.67
C GLY A 118 4.79 -0.69 15.69
N THR A 119 4.87 0.64 15.60
CA THR A 119 6.10 1.40 15.73
C THR A 119 5.99 2.35 16.91
N ILE A 120 7.08 3.04 17.26
CA ILE A 120 7.08 4.13 18.24
C ILE A 120 6.08 5.25 17.92
N SER A 121 5.72 5.44 16.64
CA SER A 121 4.76 6.46 16.22
C SER A 121 3.33 5.92 16.09
N SER A 122 3.11 4.61 16.24
CA SER A 122 1.80 4.00 16.03
C SER A 122 0.84 4.33 17.19
N PRO A 123 -0.34 4.90 16.91
CA PRO A 123 -1.44 4.82 17.86
C PRO A 123 -1.98 3.39 17.95
N VAL A 124 -2.79 3.11 18.98
CA VAL A 124 -3.16 1.73 19.38
C VAL A 124 -3.87 0.99 18.25
N GLU A 125 -4.72 1.69 17.49
CA GLU A 125 -5.45 1.19 16.34
C GLU A 125 -4.56 0.78 15.15
N TYR A 126 -3.30 1.23 15.12
CA TYR A 126 -2.32 0.82 14.10
C TYR A 126 -1.36 -0.26 14.59
N TYR A 127 -1.62 -0.88 15.74
CA TYR A 127 -1.05 -2.18 16.07
C TYR A 127 -1.87 -3.24 15.35
N LEU A 128 -1.29 -3.83 14.31
CA LEU A 128 -1.97 -4.78 13.42
C LEU A 128 -1.28 -6.13 13.47
N GLU A 129 -2.02 -7.19 13.17
CA GLU A 129 -1.47 -8.53 13.11
C GLU A 129 -0.64 -8.75 11.83
N TRP A 130 0.43 -9.53 11.97
CA TRP A 130 1.20 -10.03 10.84
C TRP A 130 0.78 -11.47 10.54
N LYS A 131 -0.14 -11.64 9.59
CA LYS A 131 -0.86 -12.91 9.37
C LYS A 131 -0.26 -13.82 8.30
N ASP A 132 0.87 -13.44 7.71
CA ASP A 132 1.47 -14.17 6.58
C ASP A 132 2.97 -14.41 6.82
N PRO A 133 3.42 -15.68 6.81
CA PRO A 133 4.82 -16.03 7.06
C PRO A 133 5.72 -15.99 5.80
N TYR A 134 5.24 -15.38 4.70
CA TYR A 134 5.96 -15.29 3.43
C TYR A 134 7.43 -14.85 3.62
N PRO A 135 8.40 -15.49 2.92
CA PRO A 135 8.23 -16.46 1.83
C PRO A 135 7.96 -17.91 2.29
N THR A 136 7.90 -18.17 3.59
CA THR A 136 7.58 -19.50 4.12
C THR A 136 6.13 -19.85 3.80
N ASP A 137 5.87 -21.05 3.31
CA ASP A 137 4.49 -21.56 3.20
C ASP A 137 3.93 -21.75 4.61
N ALA A 138 2.76 -21.18 4.88
CA ALA A 138 2.08 -21.34 6.17
C ALA A 138 1.88 -22.81 6.56
N LYS A 139 1.73 -23.72 5.59
CA LYS A 139 1.62 -25.18 5.83
C LYS A 139 2.88 -25.77 6.44
N ALA A 140 4.06 -25.19 6.16
CA ALA A 140 5.32 -25.63 6.74
C ALA A 140 5.42 -25.33 8.24
N LEU A 141 4.59 -24.43 8.77
CA LEU A 141 4.49 -24.11 10.20
C LEU A 141 3.53 -25.06 10.95
N GLY A 142 2.96 -26.03 10.26
CA GLY A 142 1.99 -26.98 10.80
C GLY A 142 0.55 -26.59 10.48
N SER A 143 -0.40 -27.51 10.74
CA SER A 143 -1.82 -27.35 10.42
C SER A 143 -2.55 -26.27 11.23
N SER A 144 -1.91 -25.74 12.28
CA SER A 144 -2.51 -24.77 13.21
C SER A 144 -1.48 -23.75 13.69
N ALA A 145 -0.73 -23.16 12.74
CA ALA A 145 0.22 -22.09 13.05
C ALA A 145 -0.51 -20.94 13.75
N ASN A 146 -0.04 -20.54 14.93
CA ASN A 146 -0.64 -19.47 15.70
C ASN A 146 -0.10 -18.09 15.29
N ALA A 147 -0.73 -17.01 15.78
CA ALA A 147 -0.35 -15.64 15.44
C ALA A 147 1.11 -15.31 15.76
N GLN A 148 1.66 -15.90 16.83
CA GLN A 148 3.07 -15.73 17.21
C GLN A 148 4.01 -16.32 16.16
N GLN A 149 3.75 -17.55 15.72
CA GLN A 149 4.56 -18.23 14.70
C GLN A 149 4.50 -17.49 13.36
N LEU A 150 3.31 -17.02 12.96
CA LEU A 150 3.12 -16.25 11.74
C LEU A 150 3.91 -14.93 11.78
N LEU A 151 3.83 -14.18 12.89
CA LEU A 151 4.58 -12.93 13.06
C LEU A 151 6.08 -13.19 13.11
N ILE A 152 6.54 -14.19 13.87
CA ILE A 152 7.97 -14.47 13.98
C ILE A 152 8.55 -14.81 12.60
N GLN A 153 7.89 -15.68 11.84
CA GLN A 153 8.41 -16.11 10.54
C GLN A 153 8.26 -15.05 9.45
N GLY A 154 7.12 -14.34 9.43
CA GLY A 154 6.84 -13.34 8.41
C GLY A 154 7.53 -11.99 8.63
N LEU A 155 7.72 -11.57 9.89
CA LEU A 155 8.28 -10.25 10.24
C LEU A 155 9.68 -10.36 10.86
N LEU A 156 9.90 -11.27 11.82
CA LEU A 156 11.10 -11.29 12.66
C LEU A 156 12.19 -12.27 12.21
N ALA A 157 11.93 -13.08 11.19
CA ALA A 157 12.96 -13.89 10.56
C ALA A 157 14.12 -12.97 10.11
N PRO A 158 15.40 -13.29 10.38
CA PRO A 158 16.50 -12.35 10.22
C PRO A 158 16.52 -11.62 8.86
N GLN A 159 16.30 -12.34 7.76
CA GLN A 159 16.25 -11.76 6.42
C GLN A 159 15.07 -10.80 6.25
N ASN A 160 13.86 -11.21 6.64
CA ASN A 160 12.67 -10.37 6.56
C ASN A 160 12.80 -9.13 7.45
N PHE A 161 13.31 -9.29 8.67
CA PHE A 161 13.48 -8.19 9.61
C PHE A 161 14.44 -7.13 9.06
N LEU A 162 15.59 -7.54 8.51
CA LEU A 162 16.52 -6.62 7.85
C LEU A 162 15.90 -5.96 6.61
N ASP A 163 15.17 -6.71 5.81
CA ASP A 163 14.48 -6.17 4.63
C ASP A 163 13.40 -5.15 5.02
N ILE A 164 12.67 -5.38 6.12
CA ILE A 164 11.68 -4.45 6.65
C ILE A 164 12.32 -3.13 7.08
N ILE A 165 13.44 -3.22 7.81
CA ILE A 165 14.22 -2.07 8.25
C ILE A 165 14.75 -1.29 7.05
N GLN A 166 15.22 -2.00 6.03
CA GLN A 166 15.79 -1.39 4.85
C GLN A 166 14.69 -0.76 4.00
N ASN A 167 13.77 -1.57 3.48
CA ASN A 167 12.92 -1.28 2.33
C ASN A 167 11.44 -1.08 2.65
N PHE A 168 10.99 -1.41 3.87
CA PHE A 168 9.59 -1.33 4.26
C PHE A 168 9.33 -0.42 5.46
N THR A 169 10.23 0.54 5.68
CA THR A 169 10.11 1.57 6.71
C THR A 169 10.20 2.95 6.05
N ILE A 170 9.19 3.78 6.26
CA ILE A 170 9.16 5.17 5.77
C ILE A 170 8.87 6.15 6.91
N PHE A 171 9.19 7.41 6.65
CA PHE A 171 9.02 8.51 7.59
C PHE A 171 8.24 9.64 6.91
N GLU A 172 7.06 9.92 7.42
CA GLU A 172 6.22 11.03 6.96
C GLU A 172 6.18 12.13 8.00
N THR A 173 5.95 13.37 7.56
CA THR A 173 5.78 14.51 8.46
C THR A 173 4.31 14.85 8.53
N GLU A 174 3.69 14.64 9.68
CA GLU A 174 2.27 14.93 9.93
C GLU A 174 2.15 15.94 11.07
N SER A 175 1.52 17.09 10.82
CA SER A 175 1.34 18.17 11.82
C SER A 175 2.63 18.55 12.58
N GLY A 176 3.75 18.62 11.86
CA GLY A 176 5.07 18.96 12.41
C GLY A 176 5.78 17.83 13.17
N ARG A 177 5.18 16.63 13.26
CA ARG A 177 5.79 15.44 13.87
C ARG A 177 6.24 14.46 12.80
N THR A 178 7.35 13.77 13.05
CA THR A 178 7.80 12.67 12.19
C THR A 178 7.12 11.38 12.62
N ILE A 179 6.37 10.78 11.71
CA ILE A 179 5.64 9.51 11.90
C ILE A 179 6.41 8.42 11.18
N LYS A 180 6.88 7.43 11.94
CA LYS A 180 7.44 6.18 11.39
C LYS A 180 6.29 5.25 11.01
N LYS A 181 6.33 4.71 9.78
CA LYS A 181 5.40 3.67 9.32
C LYS A 181 6.20 2.49 8.80
N ILE A 182 5.72 1.29 9.10
CA ILE A 182 6.21 0.04 8.51
C ILE A 182 5.14 -0.56 7.61
N ALA A 183 5.53 -1.39 6.65
CA ALA A 183 4.57 -2.11 5.81
C ALA A 183 3.68 -3.06 6.60
N ARG A 184 2.49 -3.32 6.06
CA ARG A 184 1.63 -4.44 6.45
C ARG A 184 2.02 -5.69 5.67
N TYR A 185 1.64 -6.87 6.17
CA TYR A 185 2.09 -8.16 5.62
C TYR A 185 1.75 -8.33 4.12
N GLN A 186 0.58 -7.88 3.67
CA GLN A 186 0.18 -7.96 2.26
C GLN A 186 1.03 -7.04 1.37
N GLN A 187 1.44 -5.88 1.88
CA GLN A 187 2.29 -4.95 1.15
C GLN A 187 3.70 -5.53 1.00
N PHE A 188 4.23 -6.10 2.08
CA PHE A 188 5.50 -6.84 2.07
C PHE A 188 5.46 -7.98 1.05
N ARG A 189 4.50 -8.88 1.18
CA ARG A 189 4.31 -10.03 0.27
C ARG A 189 4.17 -9.60 -1.20
N ALA A 190 3.34 -8.60 -1.50
CA ALA A 190 3.13 -8.13 -2.86
C ALA A 190 4.41 -7.57 -3.49
N VAL A 191 5.19 -6.79 -2.73
CA VAL A 191 6.46 -6.24 -3.20
C VAL A 191 7.48 -7.36 -3.45
N GLN A 192 7.62 -8.31 -2.52
CA GLN A 192 8.56 -9.42 -2.69
C GLN A 192 8.26 -10.23 -3.95
N LYS A 193 7.00 -10.65 -4.12
CA LYS A 193 6.54 -11.38 -5.32
C LYS A 193 6.77 -10.58 -6.60
N THR A 194 6.59 -9.26 -6.55
CA THR A 194 6.82 -8.39 -7.72
C THR A 194 8.31 -8.34 -8.09
N ILE A 195 9.22 -8.20 -7.11
CA ILE A 195 10.66 -8.22 -7.36
C ILE A 195 11.11 -9.57 -7.93
N GLU A 196 10.65 -10.68 -7.35
CA GLU A 196 10.92 -12.02 -7.86
C GLU A 196 10.48 -12.15 -9.32
N ARG A 197 9.27 -11.67 -9.62
CA ARG A 197 8.69 -11.72 -10.96
C ARG A 197 9.41 -10.84 -11.98
N LEU A 198 9.83 -9.64 -11.61
CA LEU A 198 10.59 -8.74 -12.49
C LEU A 198 11.98 -9.32 -12.84
N LYS A 199 12.57 -10.08 -11.91
CA LYS A 199 13.88 -10.73 -12.09
C LYS A 199 13.80 -12.09 -12.79
N ALA A 200 12.62 -12.69 -12.84
CA ALA A 200 12.42 -13.96 -13.53
C ALA A 200 12.67 -13.81 -15.06
N PRO A 201 13.19 -14.85 -15.72
CA PRO A 201 13.26 -14.88 -17.17
C PRO A 201 11.85 -14.92 -17.77
N GLY A 202 11.66 -14.33 -18.95
CA GLY A 202 10.37 -14.30 -19.63
C GLY A 202 10.17 -13.01 -20.43
N GLU A 203 9.04 -12.95 -21.13
CA GLU A 203 8.64 -11.75 -21.86
C GLU A 203 8.13 -10.67 -20.91
N ARG A 204 7.96 -9.45 -21.43
CA ARG A 204 7.43 -8.32 -20.64
C ARG A 204 6.11 -8.62 -19.91
N LYS A 205 5.27 -9.49 -20.49
CA LYS A 205 3.97 -9.88 -19.93
C LYS A 205 4.13 -10.84 -18.74
N ASP A 206 5.15 -11.69 -18.77
CA ASP A 206 5.45 -12.61 -17.67
C ASP A 206 5.99 -11.83 -16.47
N LYS A 207 6.78 -10.78 -16.75
CA LYS A 207 7.35 -9.86 -15.74
C LYS A 207 6.32 -8.86 -15.18
N GLY A 208 5.27 -8.56 -15.94
CA GLY A 208 4.15 -7.72 -15.52
C GLY A 208 3.16 -8.45 -14.61
N GLY A 209 2.18 -7.71 -14.09
CA GLY A 209 1.02 -8.32 -13.44
C GLY A 209 0.14 -7.34 -12.68
N VAL A 210 -0.83 -7.90 -11.95
CA VAL A 210 -1.83 -7.12 -11.22
C VAL A 210 -1.73 -7.36 -9.72
N ILE A 211 -1.62 -6.30 -8.94
CA ILE A 211 -1.77 -6.28 -7.49
C ILE A 211 -3.17 -5.77 -7.17
N TRP A 212 -4.06 -6.68 -6.76
CA TRP A 212 -5.42 -6.32 -6.36
C TRP A 212 -5.50 -6.23 -4.85
N HIS A 213 -5.39 -5.01 -4.34
CA HIS A 213 -5.51 -4.72 -2.92
C HIS A 213 -6.67 -3.73 -2.73
N THR A 214 -7.63 -4.05 -1.86
CA THR A 214 -8.85 -3.24 -1.70
C THR A 214 -8.56 -1.75 -1.47
N GLN A 215 -9.52 -0.88 -1.80
CA GLN A 215 -9.38 0.56 -1.54
C GLN A 215 -9.18 0.84 -0.04
N GLY A 216 -8.28 1.77 0.29
CA GLY A 216 -7.91 2.08 1.68
C GLY A 216 -6.88 1.13 2.32
N SER A 217 -6.49 0.04 1.64
CA SER A 217 -5.50 -0.92 2.17
C SER A 217 -4.04 -0.42 2.18
N GLY A 218 -3.75 0.73 1.56
CA GLY A 218 -2.41 1.31 1.48
C GLY A 218 -1.64 1.06 0.18
N LYS A 219 -2.33 0.89 -0.96
CA LYS A 219 -1.69 0.65 -2.27
C LYS A 219 -0.56 1.62 -2.63
N SER A 220 -0.76 2.92 -2.40
CA SER A 220 0.23 3.95 -2.69
C SER A 220 1.52 3.74 -1.89
N LEU A 221 1.42 3.29 -0.63
CA LEU A 221 2.59 2.90 0.16
C LEU A 221 3.27 1.64 -0.42
N THR A 222 2.51 0.66 -0.90
CA THR A 222 3.05 -0.51 -1.60
C THR A 222 3.90 -0.10 -2.81
N MET A 223 3.46 0.91 -3.57
CA MET A 223 4.24 1.46 -4.70
C MET A 223 5.54 2.10 -4.22
N VAL A 224 5.52 2.86 -3.12
CA VAL A 224 6.72 3.47 -2.53
C VAL A 224 7.71 2.39 -2.09
N PHE A 225 7.26 1.36 -1.37
CA PHE A 225 8.11 0.24 -0.94
C PHE A 225 8.70 -0.54 -2.12
N LEU A 226 7.89 -0.81 -3.16
CA LEU A 226 8.36 -1.44 -4.39
C LEU A 226 9.47 -0.63 -5.04
N THR A 227 9.28 0.69 -5.13
CA THR A 227 10.25 1.62 -5.71
C THR A 227 11.56 1.62 -4.92
N GLN A 228 11.48 1.67 -3.59
CA GLN A 228 12.67 1.64 -2.72
C GLN A 228 13.45 0.35 -2.91
N LYS A 229 12.74 -0.78 -3.00
CA LYS A 229 13.35 -2.09 -3.20
C LYS A 229 13.96 -2.24 -4.60
N ILE A 230 13.30 -1.74 -5.64
CA ILE A 230 13.86 -1.68 -7.00
C ILE A 230 15.18 -0.89 -7.01
N ARG A 231 15.20 0.31 -6.41
CA ARG A 231 16.39 1.18 -6.38
C ARG A 231 17.57 0.59 -5.60
N ARG A 232 17.34 -0.41 -4.75
CA ARG A 232 18.39 -1.11 -4.00
C ARG A 232 18.74 -2.47 -4.58
N ASP A 233 17.95 -3.00 -5.50
CA ASP A 233 18.26 -4.27 -6.16
C ASP A 233 19.33 -4.05 -7.25
N PRO A 234 20.46 -4.78 -7.21
CA PRO A 234 21.55 -4.60 -8.19
C PRO A 234 21.14 -4.79 -9.65
N LEU A 235 20.11 -5.62 -9.91
CA LEU A 235 19.64 -5.89 -11.27
C LEU A 235 18.60 -4.87 -11.74
N LEU A 236 17.86 -4.24 -10.82
CA LEU A 236 16.73 -3.38 -11.16
C LEU A 236 16.99 -1.88 -10.91
N ARG A 237 18.03 -1.51 -10.15
CA ARG A 237 18.25 -0.13 -9.67
C ARG A 237 18.30 0.92 -10.78
N ASP A 238 18.79 0.54 -11.95
CA ASP A 238 18.98 1.42 -13.11
C ASP A 238 17.76 1.45 -14.04
N PHE A 239 16.63 0.82 -13.66
CA PHE A 239 15.42 0.85 -14.48
C PHE A 239 14.75 2.23 -14.38
N LYS A 240 14.24 2.76 -15.48
CA LYS A 240 13.31 3.89 -15.44
C LYS A 240 11.97 3.42 -14.87
N LEU A 241 11.42 4.16 -13.92
CA LEU A 241 10.10 3.86 -13.35
C LEU A 241 9.11 4.94 -13.75
N VAL A 242 8.03 4.53 -14.40
CA VAL A 242 6.98 5.42 -14.92
C VAL A 242 5.70 5.19 -14.15
N PHE A 243 5.30 6.16 -13.33
CA PHE A 243 4.09 6.11 -12.53
C PHE A 243 2.95 6.82 -13.27
N LEU A 244 1.88 6.08 -13.54
CA LEU A 244 0.64 6.58 -14.10
C LEU A 244 -0.44 6.48 -13.02
N THR A 245 -0.80 7.61 -12.43
CA THR A 245 -1.73 7.65 -11.28
C THR A 245 -2.73 8.80 -11.40
N ASP A 246 -3.93 8.66 -10.84
CA ASP A 246 -4.86 9.78 -10.67
C ASP A 246 -4.59 10.61 -9.40
N ARG A 247 -3.59 10.24 -8.59
CA ARG A 247 -3.35 10.82 -7.26
C ARG A 247 -2.10 11.69 -7.23
N THR A 248 -2.28 12.98 -6.97
CA THR A 248 -1.16 13.90 -6.66
C THR A 248 -0.44 13.52 -5.36
N GLN A 249 -1.15 12.91 -4.40
CA GLN A 249 -0.56 12.49 -3.12
C GLN A 249 0.55 11.42 -3.29
N LEU A 250 0.44 10.53 -4.28
CA LEU A 250 1.51 9.55 -4.55
C LEU A 250 2.81 10.26 -4.96
N ASP A 251 2.70 11.32 -5.75
CA ASP A 251 3.84 12.13 -6.20
C ASP A 251 4.54 12.82 -5.02
N GLU A 252 3.76 13.35 -4.06
CA GLU A 252 4.29 13.93 -2.82
C GLU A 252 5.01 12.88 -1.97
N GLN A 253 4.44 11.68 -1.83
CA GLN A 253 5.05 10.59 -1.06
C GLN A 253 6.35 10.08 -1.68
N LEU A 254 6.36 9.86 -3.00
CA LEU A 254 7.57 9.49 -3.73
C LEU A 254 8.63 10.60 -3.62
N THR A 255 8.24 11.85 -3.87
CA THR A 255 9.16 12.99 -3.77
C THR A 255 9.76 13.11 -2.37
N ALA A 256 8.94 13.02 -1.32
CA ALA A 256 9.40 13.08 0.07
C ALA A 256 10.34 11.93 0.42
N THR A 257 10.05 10.73 -0.05
CA THR A 257 10.86 9.53 0.23
C THR A 257 12.19 9.57 -0.50
N PHE A 258 12.19 9.77 -1.82
CA PHE A 258 13.38 9.61 -2.65
C PHE A 258 14.34 10.81 -2.58
N ARG A 259 13.83 12.05 -2.44
CA ARG A 259 14.69 13.21 -2.18
C ARG A 259 15.43 13.07 -0.85
N ARG A 260 14.74 12.61 0.21
CA ARG A 260 15.33 12.47 1.56
C ARG A 260 16.25 11.25 1.69
N ALA A 261 15.85 10.11 1.12
CA ALA A 261 16.53 8.84 1.37
C ALA A 261 17.68 8.55 0.40
N GLN A 262 17.56 8.97 -0.87
CA GLN A 262 18.47 8.54 -1.94
C GLN A 262 18.99 9.69 -2.83
N GLY A 263 18.58 10.94 -2.57
CA GLY A 263 18.99 12.09 -3.38
C GLY A 263 18.48 12.06 -4.81
N GLU A 264 17.51 11.18 -5.11
CA GLU A 264 16.91 11.06 -6.43
C GLU A 264 15.81 12.11 -6.63
N THR A 265 15.73 12.64 -7.85
CA THR A 265 14.68 13.58 -8.23
C THR A 265 13.54 12.84 -8.93
N VAL A 266 12.34 13.00 -8.38
CA VAL A 266 11.10 12.58 -9.05
C VAL A 266 10.71 13.66 -10.07
N LEU A 267 10.56 13.26 -11.33
CA LEU A 267 10.22 14.14 -12.45
C LEU A 267 8.72 14.09 -12.71
N HIS A 268 8.04 15.20 -12.41
CA HIS A 268 6.61 15.35 -12.65
C HIS A 268 6.34 15.84 -14.09
N ALA A 269 5.62 15.04 -14.87
CA ALA A 269 5.19 15.43 -16.20
C ALA A 269 4.02 16.44 -16.13
N SER A 270 4.28 17.67 -16.57
CA SER A 270 3.30 18.76 -16.57
C SER A 270 2.31 18.71 -17.74
N SER A 271 2.68 18.06 -18.85
CA SER A 271 1.88 17.93 -20.07
C SER A 271 2.20 16.63 -20.80
N VAL A 272 1.38 16.26 -21.80
CA VAL A 272 1.65 15.12 -22.69
C VAL A 272 2.99 15.28 -23.43
N GLY A 273 3.29 16.49 -23.94
CA GLY A 273 4.55 16.77 -24.62
C GLY A 273 5.76 16.55 -23.71
N HIS A 274 5.71 17.08 -22.49
CA HIS A 274 6.76 16.88 -21.50
C HIS A 274 6.89 15.40 -21.10
N LEU A 275 5.78 14.66 -20.95
CA LEU A 275 5.87 13.22 -20.70
C LEU A 275 6.61 12.50 -21.84
N LYS A 276 6.31 12.81 -23.11
CA LYS A 276 7.01 12.19 -24.25
C LYS A 276 8.51 12.45 -24.21
N GLU A 277 8.92 13.68 -23.90
CA GLU A 277 10.33 14.04 -23.73
C GLU A 277 11.01 13.26 -22.59
N LEU A 278 10.32 13.10 -21.46
CA LEU A 278 10.84 12.32 -20.33
C LEU A 278 10.95 10.84 -20.66
N LEU A 279 9.97 10.27 -21.36
CA LEU A 279 9.95 8.85 -21.72
C LEU A 279 11.03 8.50 -22.76
N ALA A 280 11.29 9.39 -23.73
CA ALA A 280 12.26 9.16 -24.79
C ALA A 280 13.74 9.07 -24.31
N LYS A 281 14.06 9.59 -23.11
CA LYS A 281 15.42 9.52 -22.55
C LYS A 281 15.76 8.10 -22.08
N ASP A 282 17.03 7.71 -22.05
CA ASP A 282 17.45 6.41 -21.47
C ASP A 282 17.83 6.48 -19.98
N ALA A 283 17.65 7.64 -19.36
CA ALA A 283 17.96 7.83 -17.95
C ALA A 283 17.05 6.98 -17.04
N SER A 284 17.61 6.51 -15.93
CA SER A 284 16.93 5.71 -14.90
C SER A 284 16.01 6.56 -14.00
N ASP A 285 15.26 7.49 -14.59
CA ASP A 285 14.46 8.48 -13.88
C ASP A 285 13.25 7.85 -13.17
N LEU A 286 12.77 8.52 -12.13
CA LEU A 286 11.43 8.32 -11.56
C LEU A 286 10.51 9.35 -12.20
N VAL A 287 9.62 8.92 -13.09
CA VAL A 287 8.71 9.81 -13.83
C VAL A 287 7.27 9.61 -13.33
N THR A 288 6.61 10.68 -12.91
CA THR A 288 5.21 10.66 -12.49
C THR A 288 4.34 11.43 -13.48
N ALA A 289 3.18 10.89 -13.83
CA ALA A 289 2.21 11.53 -14.71
C ALA A 289 0.78 11.20 -14.30
N THR A 290 -0.14 12.16 -14.45
CA THR A 290 -1.55 11.94 -14.14
C THR A 290 -2.34 11.45 -15.35
N ILE A 291 -3.17 10.40 -15.17
CA ILE A 291 -3.92 9.80 -16.29
C ILE A 291 -4.88 10.83 -16.91
N GLN A 292 -5.54 11.66 -16.09
CA GLN A 292 -6.39 12.74 -16.58
C GLN A 292 -5.70 13.66 -17.60
N LYS A 293 -4.49 14.13 -17.32
CA LYS A 293 -3.72 15.00 -18.24
C LYS A 293 -3.34 14.28 -19.53
N LEU A 294 -3.21 12.94 -19.49
CA LEU A 294 -2.89 12.14 -20.65
C LEU A 294 -4.09 11.89 -21.56
N GLN A 295 -5.31 11.95 -21.03
CA GLN A 295 -6.54 11.84 -21.81
C GLN A 295 -6.90 13.13 -22.55
N GLU A 296 -6.46 14.28 -22.06
CA GLU A 296 -6.72 15.60 -22.64
C GLU A 296 -5.85 15.92 -23.87
N GLY A 297 -4.74 15.20 -24.07
CA GLY A 297 -3.80 15.46 -25.16
C GLY A 297 -3.58 14.25 -26.08
N ASP A 298 -3.10 14.51 -27.30
CA ASP A 298 -2.78 13.44 -28.24
C ASP A 298 -1.41 12.81 -27.93
N PHE A 299 -1.45 11.64 -27.29
CA PHE A 299 -0.25 10.86 -27.03
C PHE A 299 0.33 10.23 -28.31
N GLY A 300 -0.49 10.05 -29.34
CA GLY A 300 -0.10 9.37 -30.58
C GLY A 300 0.27 7.89 -30.38
N TYR A 301 0.61 7.23 -31.49
CA TYR A 301 1.03 5.82 -31.53
C TYR A 301 2.40 5.71 -32.20
N SER A 302 3.43 6.21 -31.52
CA SER A 302 4.83 6.10 -31.96
C SER A 302 5.69 5.50 -30.85
N CYS A 303 6.64 4.65 -31.20
CA CYS A 303 7.66 4.21 -30.26
C CYS A 303 8.47 5.42 -29.76
N LEU A 304 8.54 5.59 -28.45
CA LEU A 304 9.34 6.65 -27.81
C LEU A 304 10.63 6.09 -27.23
N ASN A 305 10.55 4.89 -26.63
CA ASN A 305 11.70 4.19 -26.09
C ASN A 305 11.42 2.69 -26.04
N ASP A 306 12.23 1.90 -26.73
CA ASP A 306 12.11 0.44 -26.82
C ASP A 306 12.99 -0.31 -25.80
N SER A 307 13.62 0.38 -24.85
CA SER A 307 14.39 -0.22 -23.77
C SER A 307 13.55 -1.19 -22.92
N ASP A 308 14.13 -2.32 -22.58
CA ASP A 308 13.58 -3.30 -21.63
C ASP A 308 13.84 -2.91 -20.16
N ARG A 309 14.58 -1.82 -19.93
CA ARG A 309 14.91 -1.27 -18.60
C ARG A 309 13.91 -0.20 -18.14
N ILE A 310 12.64 -0.36 -18.50
CA ILE A 310 11.56 0.55 -18.14
C ILE A 310 10.43 -0.25 -17.49
N ILE A 311 9.97 0.16 -16.31
CA ILE A 311 8.79 -0.43 -15.64
C ILE A 311 7.70 0.62 -15.55
N VAL A 312 6.49 0.24 -16.00
CA VAL A 312 5.30 1.09 -15.87
C VAL A 312 4.48 0.64 -14.66
N LEU A 313 4.20 1.57 -13.75
CA LEU A 313 3.44 1.39 -12.52
C LEU A 313 2.12 2.16 -12.65
N ALA A 314 1.02 1.42 -12.77
CA ALA A 314 -0.32 1.95 -13.00
C ALA A 314 -1.15 1.91 -11.71
N ASP A 315 -1.71 3.03 -11.25
CA ASP A 315 -2.68 3.07 -10.15
C ASP A 315 -4.12 3.14 -10.68
N GLU A 316 -5.05 2.53 -9.94
CA GLU A 316 -6.46 2.34 -10.28
C GLU A 316 -6.70 1.98 -11.76
N ALA A 317 -6.02 0.93 -12.22
CA ALA A 317 -6.10 0.46 -13.60
C ALA A 317 -7.51 -0.07 -13.95
N HIS A 318 -8.46 0.83 -14.22
CA HIS A 318 -9.80 0.50 -14.68
C HIS A 318 -9.86 0.41 -16.20
N ARG A 319 -10.68 -0.54 -16.67
CA ARG A 319 -10.86 -0.89 -18.09
C ARG A 319 -11.20 0.30 -19.00
N THR A 320 -11.98 1.26 -18.51
CA THR A 320 -12.45 2.41 -19.29
C THR A 320 -11.37 3.48 -19.49
N GLN A 321 -10.51 3.70 -18.50
CA GLN A 321 -9.45 4.71 -18.56
C GLN A 321 -8.20 4.20 -19.27
N TYR A 322 -7.90 2.90 -19.15
CA TYR A 322 -6.70 2.29 -19.72
C TYR A 322 -6.83 1.82 -21.18
N GLY A 323 -8.02 1.82 -21.77
CA GLY A 323 -8.21 1.29 -23.14
C GLY A 323 -7.35 2.00 -24.19
N SER A 324 -7.52 3.32 -24.35
CA SER A 324 -6.75 4.11 -25.33
C SER A 324 -5.34 4.45 -24.82
N LEU A 325 -5.23 4.86 -23.54
CA LEU A 325 -3.95 5.23 -22.95
C LEU A 325 -3.02 4.02 -22.84
N GLY A 326 -3.52 2.86 -22.42
CA GLY A 326 -2.76 1.61 -22.37
C GLY A 326 -2.24 1.21 -23.74
N ALA A 327 -3.06 1.33 -24.80
CA ALA A 327 -2.61 1.11 -26.17
C ALA A 327 -1.50 2.10 -26.61
N ALA A 328 -1.65 3.39 -26.30
CA ALA A 328 -0.62 4.39 -26.58
C ALA A 328 0.70 4.10 -25.84
N ILE A 329 0.64 3.78 -24.55
CA ILE A 329 1.80 3.40 -23.74
C ILE A 329 2.43 2.10 -24.23
N ASN A 330 1.65 1.11 -24.68
CA ASN A 330 2.17 -0.10 -25.31
C ASN A 330 2.96 0.20 -26.57
N THR A 331 2.50 1.14 -27.39
CA THR A 331 3.24 1.54 -28.60
C THR A 331 4.47 2.36 -28.25
N ALA A 332 4.37 3.24 -27.26
CA ALA A 332 5.46 4.11 -26.85
C ALA A 332 6.60 3.38 -26.13
N LEU A 333 6.26 2.39 -25.30
CA LEU A 333 7.18 1.62 -24.45
C LEU A 333 6.97 0.12 -24.67
N PRO A 334 7.30 -0.42 -25.86
CA PRO A 334 6.88 -1.75 -26.29
C PRO A 334 7.43 -2.90 -25.43
N ASN A 335 8.60 -2.72 -24.82
CA ASN A 335 9.28 -3.77 -24.04
C ASN A 335 9.11 -3.61 -22.52
N ALA A 336 8.42 -2.56 -22.06
CA ALA A 336 8.27 -2.30 -20.63
C ALA A 336 7.27 -3.27 -19.97
N PRO A 337 7.66 -4.02 -18.92
CA PRO A 337 6.71 -4.68 -18.03
C PRO A 337 5.80 -3.66 -17.35
N LYS A 338 4.55 -4.05 -17.12
CA LYS A 338 3.54 -3.20 -16.47
C LYS A 338 3.02 -3.86 -15.20
N ILE A 339 3.02 -3.11 -14.11
CA ILE A 339 2.46 -3.51 -12.82
C ILE A 339 1.25 -2.63 -12.54
N ALA A 340 0.07 -3.23 -12.48
CA ALA A 340 -1.17 -2.53 -12.17
C ALA A 340 -1.57 -2.72 -10.71
N PHE A 341 -1.95 -1.63 -10.07
CA PHE A 341 -2.55 -1.60 -8.74
C PHE A 341 -4.04 -1.27 -8.91
N THR A 342 -4.90 -2.07 -8.29
CA THR A 342 -6.36 -1.88 -8.39
C THR A 342 -7.04 -2.12 -7.05
N GLY A 343 -8.03 -1.27 -6.72
CA GLY A 343 -8.94 -1.49 -5.59
C GLY A 343 -9.99 -2.58 -5.83
N THR A 344 -10.37 -2.78 -7.09
CA THR A 344 -11.45 -3.68 -7.48
C THR A 344 -10.93 -4.90 -8.24
N PRO A 345 -11.57 -6.08 -8.11
CA PRO A 345 -11.23 -7.21 -8.94
C PRO A 345 -11.41 -6.84 -10.41
N LEU A 346 -10.41 -7.14 -11.22
CA LEU A 346 -10.58 -7.10 -12.66
C LEU A 346 -11.46 -8.29 -13.02
N ILE A 347 -12.72 -8.04 -13.36
CA ILE A 347 -13.63 -9.07 -13.88
C ILE A 347 -12.90 -9.73 -15.05
N THR A 348 -12.68 -11.03 -14.93
CA THR A 348 -12.03 -11.91 -15.92
C THR A 348 -12.83 -11.95 -17.21
N THR A 349 -12.78 -10.85 -17.95
CA THR A 349 -12.90 -10.86 -19.40
C THR A 349 -11.47 -10.76 -19.91
N GLU A 350 -11.14 -11.59 -20.90
CA GLU A 350 -9.77 -11.84 -21.41
C GLU A 350 -8.92 -10.58 -21.72
N LYS A 351 -9.54 -9.39 -21.80
CA LYS A 351 -8.88 -8.14 -22.20
C LYS A 351 -7.98 -7.52 -21.13
N THR A 352 -8.31 -7.57 -19.83
CA THR A 352 -7.51 -6.83 -18.82
C THR A 352 -6.31 -7.62 -18.30
N THR A 353 -6.47 -8.94 -18.08
CA THR A 353 -5.33 -9.85 -17.84
C THR A 353 -4.44 -9.98 -19.07
N GLY A 354 -5.00 -9.84 -20.27
CA GLY A 354 -4.22 -9.84 -21.52
C GLY A 354 -3.22 -8.69 -21.64
N GLU A 355 -3.46 -7.56 -20.97
CA GLU A 355 -2.59 -6.36 -21.00
C GLU A 355 -1.53 -6.34 -19.89
N PHE A 356 -1.93 -6.62 -18.65
CA PHE A 356 -1.03 -6.53 -17.49
C PHE A 356 -0.44 -7.88 -17.09
N GLY A 357 -1.02 -9.00 -17.52
CA GLY A 357 -0.63 -10.34 -17.08
C GLY A 357 -1.52 -10.89 -15.96
N SER A 358 -1.03 -11.90 -15.26
CA SER A 358 -1.76 -12.54 -14.16
C SER A 358 -1.73 -11.69 -12.88
N TYR A 359 -2.55 -12.05 -11.90
CA TYR A 359 -2.39 -11.51 -10.55
C TYR A 359 -1.02 -11.89 -9.98
N ILE A 360 -0.37 -10.92 -9.33
CA ILE A 360 0.85 -11.08 -8.53
C ILE A 360 0.45 -11.31 -7.08
N ASP A 361 -0.47 -10.49 -6.57
CA ASP A 361 -0.96 -10.59 -5.20
C ASP A 361 -2.39 -10.07 -5.08
N THR A 362 -3.12 -10.61 -4.10
CA THR A 362 -4.50 -10.22 -3.81
C THR A 362 -4.71 -9.97 -2.31
N TYR A 363 -5.51 -8.95 -2.01
CA TYR A 363 -5.94 -8.57 -0.66
C TYR A 363 -7.35 -7.99 -0.76
N THR A 364 -8.35 -8.84 -0.48
CA THR A 364 -9.75 -8.53 -0.77
C THR A 364 -10.39 -7.63 0.28
N ILE A 365 -11.60 -7.15 0.01
CA ILE A 365 -12.36 -6.33 0.96
C ILE A 365 -12.72 -7.13 2.21
N GLU A 366 -13.09 -8.41 2.06
CA GLU A 366 -13.41 -9.29 3.20
C GLU A 366 -12.20 -9.45 4.11
N GLN A 367 -11.02 -9.66 3.52
CA GLN A 367 -9.78 -9.79 4.28
C GLN A 367 -9.39 -8.47 4.97
N ALA A 368 -9.52 -7.34 4.28
CA ALA A 368 -9.21 -6.03 4.86
C ALA A 368 -10.12 -5.64 6.02
N VAL A 369 -11.42 -5.95 5.92
CA VAL A 369 -12.36 -5.74 7.03
C VAL A 369 -12.04 -6.68 8.19
N ALA A 370 -11.76 -7.97 7.92
CA ALA A 370 -11.37 -8.93 8.95
C ALA A 370 -10.06 -8.56 9.67
N ASP A 371 -9.17 -7.86 8.99
CA ASP A 371 -7.90 -7.36 9.55
C ASP A 371 -8.05 -6.00 10.25
N GLY A 372 -9.22 -5.37 10.21
CA GLY A 372 -9.42 -4.01 10.71
C GLY A 372 -8.68 -2.94 9.89
N ALA A 373 -8.20 -3.30 8.69
CA ALA A 373 -7.50 -2.39 7.79
C ALA A 373 -8.44 -1.38 7.11
N THR A 374 -9.73 -1.72 6.98
CA THR A 374 -10.80 -0.88 6.41
C THR A 374 -12.09 -1.03 7.20
N CYS A 375 -12.89 0.03 7.30
CA CYS A 375 -14.21 -0.02 7.95
C CYS A 375 -15.21 -0.86 7.12
N GLN A 376 -16.11 -1.57 7.80
CA GLN A 376 -17.21 -2.28 7.16
C GLN A 376 -18.21 -1.27 6.57
N ILE A 377 -18.62 -1.49 5.32
CA ILE A 377 -19.69 -0.73 4.67
C ILE A 377 -20.98 -1.54 4.81
N LEU A 378 -21.98 -0.97 5.47
CA LEU A 378 -23.32 -1.54 5.56
C LEU A 378 -24.19 -0.89 4.48
N TYR A 379 -24.68 -1.69 3.54
CA TYR A 379 -25.62 -1.23 2.51
C TYR A 379 -27.05 -1.49 2.97
N GLU A 380 -27.83 -0.42 3.14
CA GLU A 380 -29.27 -0.49 3.36
C GLU A 380 -29.97 -0.20 2.03
N GLY A 381 -30.52 -1.23 1.39
CA GLY A 381 -31.36 -1.05 0.21
C GLY A 381 -32.72 -0.50 0.63
N ARG A 382 -33.06 0.72 0.18
CA ARG A 382 -34.39 1.30 0.38
C ARG A 382 -35.25 1.07 -0.86
N GLU A 383 -36.29 0.26 -0.72
CA GLU A 383 -37.29 0.08 -1.76
C GLU A 383 -38.40 1.12 -1.61
N ALA A 384 -38.49 2.05 -2.57
CA ALA A 384 -39.58 3.01 -2.61
C ALA A 384 -40.86 2.31 -3.10
N THR A 385 -41.75 1.95 -2.17
CA THR A 385 -43.08 1.40 -2.49
C THR A 385 -43.96 2.49 -3.07
N THR A 386 -43.99 2.60 -4.40
CA THR A 386 -44.88 3.54 -5.11
C THR A 386 -46.07 2.76 -5.69
N LYS A 387 -47.28 2.99 -5.19
CA LYS A 387 -48.50 2.41 -5.76
C LYS A 387 -49.15 3.44 -6.68
N VAL A 388 -49.24 3.13 -7.98
CA VAL A 388 -49.95 3.96 -8.96
C VAL A 388 -51.46 3.75 -8.78
N THR A 389 -52.17 4.74 -8.23
CA THR A 389 -53.64 4.73 -8.15
C THR A 389 -54.24 5.23 -9.48
N GLY A 390 -54.70 4.28 -10.31
CA GLY A 390 -55.08 4.48 -11.72
C GLY A 390 -56.19 5.50 -11.98
N ASP A 391 -57.21 5.59 -11.12
CA ASP A 391 -58.41 6.40 -11.40
C ASP A 391 -58.14 7.90 -11.52
N SER A 392 -57.09 8.40 -10.85
CA SER A 392 -56.72 9.83 -10.88
C SER A 392 -55.86 10.22 -12.08
N LEU A 393 -55.07 9.28 -12.61
CA LEU A 393 -54.10 9.53 -13.67
C LEU A 393 -54.76 9.53 -15.04
N ASP A 394 -55.71 8.64 -15.29
CA ASP A 394 -56.46 8.62 -16.54
C ASP A 394 -57.30 9.89 -16.71
N ALA A 395 -57.96 10.35 -15.65
CA ALA A 395 -58.73 11.59 -15.67
C ALA A 395 -57.84 12.84 -15.92
N LEU A 396 -56.64 12.89 -15.32
CA LEU A 396 -55.68 13.95 -15.56
C LEU A 396 -55.10 13.89 -16.98
N PHE A 397 -54.81 12.69 -17.47
CA PHE A 397 -54.33 12.46 -18.83
C PHE A 397 -55.36 12.94 -19.86
N ASP A 398 -56.62 12.54 -19.70
CA ASP A 398 -57.68 12.93 -20.62
C ASP A 398 -57.94 14.44 -20.60
N ARG A 399 -57.76 15.10 -19.46
CA ARG A 399 -57.83 16.55 -19.33
C ARG A 399 -56.65 17.28 -19.98
N TYR A 400 -55.42 16.80 -19.79
CA TYR A 400 -54.22 17.43 -20.35
C TYR A 400 -54.10 17.26 -21.86
N PHE A 401 -54.58 16.14 -22.40
CA PHE A 401 -54.54 15.83 -23.83
C PHE A 401 -55.92 15.93 -24.50
N GLN A 402 -56.83 16.72 -23.94
CA GLN A 402 -58.20 16.89 -24.45
C GLN A 402 -58.27 17.35 -25.93
N ASP A 403 -57.22 18.03 -26.40
CA ASP A 403 -57.04 18.53 -27.77
C ASP A 403 -56.48 17.48 -28.74
N LYS A 404 -56.14 16.28 -28.27
CA LYS A 404 -55.57 15.20 -29.08
C LYS A 404 -56.62 14.19 -29.53
N THR A 405 -56.41 13.66 -30.72
CA THR A 405 -57.21 12.56 -31.27
C THR A 405 -57.02 11.27 -30.46
N PRO A 406 -57.97 10.32 -30.54
CA PRO A 406 -57.84 9.03 -29.85
C PRO A 406 -56.54 8.29 -30.17
N ASP A 407 -56.15 8.26 -31.44
CA ASP A 407 -54.93 7.56 -31.90
C ASP A 407 -53.65 8.20 -31.35
N GLU A 408 -53.60 9.53 -31.26
CA GLU A 408 -52.48 10.26 -30.65
C GLU A 408 -52.38 10.02 -29.14
N LYS A 409 -53.53 9.98 -28.45
CA LYS A 409 -53.58 9.65 -27.02
C LYS A 409 -53.03 8.25 -26.75
N GLU A 410 -53.39 7.28 -27.58
CA GLU A 410 -52.91 5.90 -27.46
C GLU A 410 -51.40 5.80 -27.69
N ALA A 411 -50.87 6.50 -28.70
CA ALA A 411 -49.43 6.56 -28.96
C ALA A 411 -48.65 7.19 -27.78
N ILE A 412 -49.20 8.23 -27.14
CA ILE A 412 -48.60 8.87 -25.96
C ILE A 412 -48.62 7.92 -24.76
N LYS A 413 -49.75 7.24 -24.47
CA LYS A 413 -49.83 6.25 -23.38
C LYS A 413 -48.82 5.12 -23.59
N LYS A 414 -48.65 4.64 -24.82
CA LYS A 414 -47.68 3.58 -25.14
C LYS A 414 -46.23 4.02 -24.96
N LYS A 415 -45.91 5.28 -25.25
CA LYS A 415 -44.54 5.82 -25.16
C LYS A 415 -44.15 6.23 -23.74
N TYR A 416 -45.08 6.80 -22.95
CA TYR A 416 -44.76 7.44 -21.67
C TYR A 416 -45.57 6.90 -20.48
N GLY A 417 -46.62 6.13 -20.70
CA GLY A 417 -47.44 5.50 -19.65
C GLY A 417 -46.90 4.15 -19.17
N THR A 418 -45.63 3.83 -19.47
CA THR A 418 -45.00 2.60 -18.98
C THR A 418 -44.58 2.77 -17.54
N GLU A 419 -44.67 1.70 -16.74
CA GLU A 419 -44.20 1.68 -15.35
C GLU A 419 -42.77 2.19 -15.24
N ARG A 420 -41.91 1.80 -16.17
CA ARG A 420 -40.53 2.28 -16.28
C ARG A 420 -40.41 3.79 -16.41
N ALA A 421 -41.21 4.42 -17.27
CA ALA A 421 -41.18 5.88 -17.46
C ALA A 421 -41.63 6.64 -16.20
N VAL A 422 -42.57 6.09 -15.44
CA VAL A 422 -43.00 6.64 -14.15
C VAL A 422 -41.92 6.48 -13.09
N LEU A 423 -41.27 5.31 -13.04
CA LEU A 423 -40.19 5.03 -12.09
C LEU A 423 -38.92 5.86 -12.36
N GLU A 424 -38.60 6.12 -13.64
CA GLU A 424 -37.43 6.89 -14.10
C GLU A 424 -37.68 8.41 -14.18
N ALA A 425 -38.87 8.89 -13.81
CA ALA A 425 -39.19 10.32 -13.83
C ALA A 425 -38.25 11.11 -12.90
N PRO A 426 -37.53 12.15 -13.36
CA PRO A 426 -36.56 12.89 -12.56
C PRO A 426 -37.12 13.43 -11.23
N GLN A 427 -38.35 13.94 -11.25
CA GLN A 427 -39.05 14.44 -10.05
C GLN A 427 -39.32 13.34 -9.02
N ARG A 428 -39.59 12.10 -9.47
CA ARG A 428 -39.75 10.95 -8.58
C ARG A 428 -38.40 10.55 -7.99
N ILE A 429 -37.35 10.50 -8.82
CA ILE A 429 -36.00 10.19 -8.35
C ILE A 429 -35.58 11.19 -7.27
N GLU A 430 -35.83 12.49 -7.48
CA GLU A 430 -35.57 13.55 -6.50
C GLU A 430 -36.38 13.38 -5.21
N TRP A 431 -37.68 13.06 -5.32
CA TRP A 431 -38.54 12.80 -4.15
C TRP A 431 -38.15 11.56 -3.34
N VAL A 432 -37.65 10.50 -4.01
CA VAL A 432 -37.20 9.26 -3.36
C VAL A 432 -35.78 9.38 -2.79
N ALA A 433 -34.94 10.23 -3.38
CA ALA A 433 -33.55 10.42 -2.97
C ALA A 433 -33.37 11.39 -1.79
N LEU A 434 -34.38 12.22 -1.50
CA LEU A 434 -34.49 13.03 -0.28
C LEU A 434 -35.06 12.20 0.88
#